data_AF-A0A8D8BH08-F1
#
_entry.id   AF-A0A8D8BH08-F1
#
_cell.length_a   1.000
_cell.length_b   1.000
_cell.length_c   1.000
_cell.angle_alpha   90.00
_cell.angle_beta   90.00
_cell.angle_gamma   90.00
#
_symmetry.space_group_name_H-M   'P 1'
#
loop_
_entity.id
_entity.type
_entity.pdbx_description
1 polymer ?
#
loop_
_entity_poly.entity_id
_entity_poly.type
_entity_poly.pdbx_seq_one_letter_code
_entity_poly.pdbx_strand_id
1 'polypeptide(L)'
;MDIDTLHADLRKRLDILGFNHPLPLGAIGIVSAILSDLIKTSEKLKSSKQQIEQLMQEKVAWELGVEPYKCDNSRLLSEVNGLHLELVKQRDKFVLANTELKCRVRVLQTDKKQLDERCLQAEAKIRELLHSADSKSRKNGVNMQRKPFVSTVRAGYYQPPKCCDAQAQDSKCHCPCNQPRKTDVLHEIERLQAETKNQEEVIDAYKKQIEYRDREIQRLGALFAGGRPAAALAKDCCYRSVNTLNEDVGKLQEEKLAMQNKLSEAMASQESASKKLQKLSERNRQLEHELKEIENVALSVESEANLNILDKERVNSDLQIRLQQSSMRIKELETILEVKSSGGFTPISSSASACSLDSTLQNALKQANEEKRALYKQLNELKQREHALLCDYEKVKAKYSK
;
A
#
# COMPACT_ATOMS: atom_id res chain seq x y z
N MET A 1 -44.07 -22.69 -35.55
CA MET A 1 -44.43 -21.35 -35.05
C MET A 1 -45.32 -20.71 -36.08
N ASP A 2 -46.40 -20.08 -35.65
CA ASP A 2 -47.33 -19.40 -36.54
C ASP A 2 -46.65 -18.15 -37.13
N ILE A 3 -46.89 -17.83 -38.41
CA ILE A 3 -46.23 -16.69 -39.08
C ILE A 3 -46.55 -15.38 -38.34
N ASP A 4 -47.76 -15.28 -37.80
CA ASP A 4 -48.21 -14.14 -37.02
C ASP A 4 -47.44 -14.01 -35.69
N THR A 5 -47.10 -15.12 -35.04
CA THR A 5 -46.27 -15.10 -33.83
C THR A 5 -44.83 -14.66 -34.12
N LEU A 6 -44.27 -15.10 -35.26
CA LEU A 6 -42.92 -14.73 -35.67
C LEU A 6 -42.84 -13.25 -36.09
N HIS A 7 -43.89 -12.76 -36.77
CA HIS A 7 -44.04 -11.35 -37.12
C HIS A 7 -44.14 -10.46 -35.89
N ALA A 8 -45.00 -10.81 -34.93
CA ALA A 8 -45.18 -10.05 -33.69
C ALA A 8 -43.89 -9.97 -32.85
N ASP A 9 -43.13 -11.06 -32.75
CA ASP A 9 -41.86 -11.08 -32.02
C ASP A 9 -40.76 -10.29 -32.72
N LEU A 10 -40.64 -10.41 -34.05
CA LEU A 10 -39.68 -9.62 -34.82
C LEU A 10 -40.01 -8.12 -34.79
N ARG A 11 -41.30 -7.78 -34.86
CA ARG A 11 -41.82 -6.42 -34.73
C ARG A 11 -41.40 -5.78 -33.41
N LYS A 12 -41.67 -6.46 -32.28
CA LYS A 12 -41.25 -6.01 -30.94
C LYS A 12 -39.75 -5.75 -30.85
N ARG A 13 -38.92 -6.64 -31.41
CA ARG A 13 -37.45 -6.48 -31.41
C ARG A 13 -37.00 -5.27 -32.23
N LEU A 14 -37.62 -5.04 -33.39
CA LEU A 14 -37.34 -3.88 -34.23
C LEU A 14 -37.81 -2.56 -33.60
N ASP A 15 -38.95 -2.57 -32.91
CA ASP A 15 -39.46 -1.41 -32.16
C ASP A 15 -38.49 -0.99 -31.06
N ILE A 16 -37.92 -1.95 -30.31
CA ILE A 16 -36.89 -1.68 -29.28
C ILE A 16 -35.64 -1.03 -29.89
N LEU A 17 -35.30 -1.41 -31.13
CA LEU A 17 -34.18 -0.84 -31.87
C LEU A 17 -34.53 0.50 -32.56
N GLY A 18 -35.78 0.99 -32.39
CA GLY A 18 -36.25 2.26 -32.95
C GLY A 18 -36.76 2.18 -34.40
N PHE A 19 -36.84 0.98 -34.99
CA PHE A 19 -37.32 0.79 -36.36
C PHE A 19 -38.84 0.69 -36.42
N ASN A 20 -39.53 1.83 -36.29
CA ASN A 20 -41.00 1.91 -36.16
C ASN A 20 -41.81 1.71 -37.48
N HIS A 21 -41.15 1.40 -38.59
CA HIS A 21 -41.82 1.23 -39.89
C HIS A 21 -42.56 -0.12 -39.98
N PRO A 22 -43.75 -0.18 -40.63
CA PRO A 22 -44.52 -1.40 -40.76
C PRO A 22 -43.73 -2.49 -41.51
N LEU A 23 -43.70 -3.71 -40.94
CA LEU A 23 -42.96 -4.85 -41.50
C LEU A 23 -43.87 -5.69 -42.42
N PRO A 24 -43.56 -5.83 -43.72
CA PRO A 24 -44.33 -6.69 -44.63
C PRO A 24 -44.16 -8.17 -44.30
N LEU A 25 -45.22 -8.97 -44.45
CA LEU A 25 -45.20 -10.42 -44.19
C LEU A 25 -44.15 -11.17 -45.02
N GLY A 26 -43.95 -10.78 -46.30
CA GLY A 26 -42.95 -11.38 -47.17
C GLY A 26 -41.49 -11.09 -46.79
N ALA A 27 -41.24 -10.10 -45.93
CA ALA A 27 -39.89 -9.70 -45.52
C ALA A 27 -39.45 -10.32 -44.18
N ILE A 28 -40.35 -11.00 -43.45
CA ILE A 28 -40.07 -11.55 -42.11
C ILE A 28 -38.83 -12.45 -42.12
N GLY A 29 -38.74 -13.37 -43.10
CA GLY A 29 -37.64 -14.34 -43.16
C GLY A 29 -36.27 -13.67 -43.32
N ILE A 30 -36.15 -12.71 -44.22
CA ILE A 30 -34.86 -12.06 -44.51
C ILE A 30 -34.46 -11.09 -43.40
N VAL A 31 -35.43 -10.34 -42.85
CA VAL A 31 -35.17 -9.38 -41.76
C VAL A 31 -34.79 -10.13 -40.48
N SER A 32 -35.45 -11.26 -40.19
CA SER A 32 -35.09 -12.14 -39.07
C SER A 32 -33.68 -12.69 -39.19
N ALA A 33 -33.29 -13.16 -40.38
CA ALA A 33 -31.95 -13.69 -40.64
C ALA A 33 -30.87 -12.61 -40.47
N ILE A 34 -31.06 -11.42 -41.08
CA ILE A 34 -30.12 -10.30 -40.97
C ILE A 34 -29.98 -9.84 -39.52
N LEU A 35 -31.10 -9.68 -38.80
CA LEU A 35 -31.07 -9.28 -37.40
C LEU A 35 -30.33 -10.31 -36.54
N SER A 36 -30.57 -11.60 -36.78
CA SER A 36 -29.88 -12.69 -36.08
C SER A 36 -28.38 -12.68 -36.34
N ASP A 37 -27.95 -12.45 -37.59
CA ASP A 37 -26.54 -12.37 -37.95
C ASP A 37 -25.89 -11.10 -37.39
N LEU A 38 -26.60 -9.98 -37.35
CA LEU A 38 -26.13 -8.74 -36.74
C LEU A 38 -25.92 -8.89 -35.22
N ILE A 39 -26.84 -9.58 -34.54
CA ILE A 39 -26.70 -9.89 -33.11
C ILE A 39 -25.47 -10.77 -32.89
N LYS A 40 -25.34 -11.88 -33.64
CA LYS A 40 -24.20 -12.79 -33.53
C LYS A 40 -22.86 -12.11 -33.82
N THR A 41 -22.80 -11.24 -34.85
CA THR A 41 -21.58 -10.51 -35.19
C THR A 41 -21.23 -9.46 -34.14
N SER A 42 -22.23 -8.76 -33.58
CA SER A 42 -22.05 -7.83 -32.46
C SER A 42 -21.55 -8.53 -31.20
N GLU A 43 -22.12 -9.68 -30.85
CA GLU A 43 -21.66 -10.51 -29.73
C GLU A 43 -20.23 -10.99 -29.93
N LYS A 44 -19.89 -11.51 -31.11
CA LYS A 44 -18.52 -11.91 -31.45
C LYS A 44 -17.53 -10.75 -31.37
N LEU A 45 -17.92 -9.57 -31.86
CA LEU A 45 -17.09 -8.36 -31.76
C LEU A 45 -16.87 -7.96 -30.30
N LYS A 46 -17.92 -8.01 -29.47
CA LYS A 46 -17.82 -7.74 -28.03
C LYS A 46 -16.87 -8.72 -27.35
N SER A 47 -17.01 -10.02 -27.60
CA SER A 47 -16.11 -11.05 -27.06
C SER A 47 -14.67 -10.86 -27.53
N SER A 48 -14.45 -10.55 -28.81
CA SER A 48 -13.11 -10.29 -29.36
C SER A 48 -12.46 -9.07 -28.73
N LYS A 49 -13.21 -7.96 -28.54
CA LYS A 49 -12.71 -6.77 -27.85
C LYS A 49 -12.29 -7.08 -26.41
N GLN A 50 -13.11 -7.85 -25.69
CA GLN A 50 -12.78 -8.26 -24.32
C GLN A 50 -11.52 -9.13 -24.27
N GLN A 51 -11.34 -10.03 -25.24
CA GLN A 51 -10.14 -10.85 -25.35
C GLN A 51 -8.89 -10.01 -25.67
N ILE A 52 -9.00 -9.01 -26.56
CA ILE A 52 -7.90 -8.08 -26.85
C ILE A 52 -7.50 -7.32 -25.59
N GLU A 53 -8.48 -6.85 -24.82
CA GLU A 53 -8.22 -6.14 -23.57
C GLU A 53 -7.50 -7.03 -22.53
N GLN A 54 -7.91 -8.29 -22.40
CA GLN A 54 -7.21 -9.28 -21.58
C GLN A 54 -5.77 -9.51 -22.05
N LEU A 55 -5.56 -9.71 -23.35
CA LEU A 55 -4.21 -9.89 -23.92
C LEU A 55 -3.34 -8.64 -23.73
N MET A 56 -3.92 -7.44 -23.78
CA MET A 56 -3.20 -6.20 -23.48
C MET A 56 -2.78 -6.14 -22.01
N GLN A 57 -3.67 -6.53 -21.08
CA GLN A 57 -3.34 -6.61 -19.65
C GLN A 57 -2.24 -7.64 -19.38
N GLU A 58 -2.34 -8.82 -19.99
CA GLU A 58 -1.30 -9.85 -19.91
C GLU A 58 0.03 -9.34 -20.47
N LYS A 59 0.02 -8.69 -21.64
CA LYS A 59 1.22 -8.08 -22.24
C LYS A 59 1.90 -7.13 -21.26
N VAL A 60 1.15 -6.24 -20.62
CA VAL A 60 1.69 -5.29 -19.64
C VAL A 60 2.27 -6.03 -18.43
N ALA A 61 1.59 -7.07 -17.95
CA ALA A 61 2.10 -7.90 -16.85
C ALA A 61 3.41 -8.63 -17.22
N TRP A 62 3.51 -9.16 -18.44
CA TRP A 62 4.74 -9.77 -18.96
C TRP A 62 5.87 -8.74 -19.12
N GLU A 63 5.56 -7.55 -19.63
CA GLU A 63 6.53 -6.45 -19.76
C GLU A 63 7.09 -6.04 -18.38
N LEU A 64 6.24 -5.95 -17.35
CA LEU A 64 6.64 -5.71 -15.96
C LEU A 64 7.45 -6.87 -15.37
N GLY A 65 7.06 -8.12 -15.64
CA GLY A 65 7.75 -9.31 -15.14
C GLY A 65 9.16 -9.50 -15.70
N VAL A 66 9.42 -9.04 -16.93
CA VAL A 66 10.74 -9.10 -17.57
C VAL A 66 11.66 -7.94 -17.14
N GLU A 67 11.11 -6.88 -16.57
CA GLU A 67 11.84 -5.67 -16.20
C GLU A 67 13.02 -5.90 -15.22
N PRO A 68 12.88 -6.71 -14.16
CA PRO A 68 14.01 -7.03 -13.27
C PRO A 68 15.19 -7.66 -14.02
N TYR A 69 14.91 -8.59 -14.95
CA TYR A 69 15.93 -9.24 -15.75
C TYR A 69 16.63 -8.29 -16.71
N LYS A 70 15.91 -7.32 -17.30
CA LYS A 70 16.55 -6.28 -18.14
C LYS A 70 17.50 -5.40 -17.34
N CYS A 71 17.10 -5.01 -16.14
CA CYS A 71 17.92 -4.20 -15.26
C CYS A 71 19.16 -4.97 -14.76
N ASP A 72 18.99 -6.22 -14.34
CA ASP A 72 20.11 -7.07 -13.94
C ASP A 72 21.05 -7.37 -15.11
N ASN A 73 20.54 -7.70 -16.30
CA ASN A 73 21.36 -7.90 -17.48
C ASN A 73 22.15 -6.62 -17.85
N SER A 74 21.52 -5.45 -17.74
CA SER A 74 22.20 -4.17 -18.00
C SER A 74 23.32 -3.91 -16.98
N ARG A 75 23.06 -4.20 -15.70
CA ARG A 75 24.06 -4.11 -14.63
C ARG A 75 25.22 -5.08 -14.85
N LEU A 76 24.93 -6.35 -15.06
CA LEU A 76 25.92 -7.40 -15.31
C LEU A 76 26.75 -7.10 -16.56
N LEU A 77 26.14 -6.60 -17.64
CA LEU A 77 26.89 -6.19 -18.84
C LEU A 77 27.87 -5.05 -18.52
N SER A 78 27.45 -4.08 -17.69
CA SER A 78 28.34 -3.00 -17.25
C SER A 78 29.49 -3.52 -16.38
N GLU A 79 29.19 -4.40 -15.42
CA GLU A 79 30.18 -5.02 -14.54
C GLU A 79 31.18 -5.89 -15.33
N VAL A 80 30.69 -6.76 -16.22
CA VAL A 80 31.52 -7.63 -17.07
C VAL A 80 32.43 -6.81 -17.97
N ASN A 81 31.91 -5.76 -18.62
CA ASN A 81 32.73 -4.89 -19.47
C ASN A 81 33.78 -4.11 -18.64
N GLY A 82 33.40 -3.65 -17.45
CA GLY A 82 34.33 -2.97 -16.53
C GLY A 82 35.45 -3.89 -16.04
N LEU A 83 35.10 -5.10 -15.60
CA LEU A 83 36.04 -6.12 -15.17
C LEU A 83 36.96 -6.57 -16.30
N HIS A 84 36.41 -6.74 -17.51
CA HIS A 84 37.21 -7.06 -18.68
C HIS A 84 38.25 -5.97 -18.92
N LEU A 85 37.84 -4.70 -18.98
CA LEU A 85 38.75 -3.58 -19.15
C LEU A 85 39.84 -3.52 -18.07
N GLU A 86 39.51 -3.81 -16.82
CA GLU A 86 40.49 -3.85 -15.73
C GLU A 86 41.49 -5.00 -15.89
N LEU A 87 41.04 -6.20 -16.27
CA LEU A 87 41.92 -7.33 -16.58
C LEU A 87 42.91 -6.98 -17.70
N VAL A 88 42.46 -6.27 -18.74
CA VAL A 88 43.32 -5.79 -19.83
C VAL A 88 44.40 -4.86 -19.31
N LYS A 89 44.01 -3.87 -18.50
CA LYS A 89 44.95 -2.91 -17.91
C LYS A 89 45.97 -3.61 -17.02
N GLN A 90 45.55 -4.56 -16.19
CA GLN A 90 46.45 -5.32 -15.32
C GLN A 90 47.41 -6.19 -16.11
N ARG A 91 46.92 -6.88 -17.14
CA ARG A 91 47.75 -7.65 -18.06
C ARG A 91 48.80 -6.77 -18.74
N ASP A 92 48.40 -5.61 -19.24
CA ASP A 92 49.32 -4.70 -19.92
C ASP A 92 50.40 -4.16 -18.96
N LYS A 93 50.00 -3.77 -17.73
CA LYS A 93 50.95 -3.40 -16.66
C LYS A 93 51.94 -4.52 -16.38
N PHE A 94 51.46 -5.76 -16.27
CA PHE A 94 52.30 -6.92 -16.01
C PHE A 94 53.26 -7.20 -17.15
N VAL A 95 52.80 -7.14 -18.41
CA VAL A 95 53.64 -7.36 -19.59
C VAL A 95 54.74 -6.32 -19.65
N LEU A 96 54.42 -5.03 -19.46
CA LEU A 96 55.40 -3.94 -19.48
C LEU A 96 56.43 -4.08 -18.36
N ALA A 97 55.98 -4.31 -17.12
CA ALA A 97 56.88 -4.52 -15.99
C ALA A 97 57.79 -5.73 -16.19
N ASN A 98 57.27 -6.83 -16.74
CA ASN A 98 58.07 -8.01 -17.04
C ASN A 98 59.10 -7.74 -18.15
N THR A 99 58.74 -7.00 -19.21
CA THR A 99 59.70 -6.58 -20.23
C THR A 99 60.78 -5.67 -19.68
N GLU A 100 60.43 -4.72 -18.80
CA GLU A 100 61.37 -3.81 -18.16
C GLU A 100 62.35 -4.59 -17.27
N LEU A 101 61.85 -5.49 -16.42
CA LEU A 101 62.69 -6.34 -15.57
C LEU A 101 63.62 -7.23 -16.40
N LYS A 102 63.15 -7.82 -17.50
CA LYS A 102 63.99 -8.60 -18.43
C LYS A 102 65.09 -7.75 -19.05
N CYS A 103 64.77 -6.53 -19.49
CA CYS A 103 65.77 -5.59 -19.99
C CYS A 103 66.79 -5.25 -18.91
N ARG A 104 66.33 -4.95 -17.69
CA ARG A 104 67.20 -4.62 -16.55
C ARG A 104 68.13 -5.76 -16.18
N VAL A 105 67.63 -7.00 -16.17
CA VAL A 105 68.45 -8.20 -15.93
C VAL A 105 69.53 -8.33 -17.00
N ARG A 106 69.21 -8.13 -18.28
CA ARG A 106 70.20 -8.19 -19.37
C ARG A 106 71.28 -7.11 -19.22
N VAL A 107 70.90 -5.87 -18.88
CA VAL A 107 71.85 -4.78 -18.63
C VAL A 107 72.75 -5.10 -17.44
N LEU A 108 72.20 -5.57 -16.32
CA LEU A 108 73.01 -5.96 -15.16
C LEU A 108 73.94 -7.14 -15.47
N GLN A 109 73.52 -8.06 -16.33
CA GLN A 109 74.37 -9.17 -16.79
C GLN A 109 75.53 -8.68 -17.66
N THR A 110 75.31 -7.70 -18.55
CA THR A 110 76.40 -7.10 -19.34
C THR A 110 77.35 -6.30 -18.46
N ASP A 111 76.83 -5.48 -17.54
CA ASP A 111 77.64 -4.69 -16.61
C ASP A 111 78.50 -5.58 -15.71
N LYS A 112 77.92 -6.68 -15.20
CA LYS A 112 78.65 -7.68 -14.41
C LYS A 112 79.81 -8.27 -15.20
N LYS A 113 79.58 -8.71 -16.45
CA LYS A 113 80.64 -9.27 -17.30
C LYS A 113 81.77 -8.26 -17.54
N GLN A 114 81.43 -7.01 -17.83
CA GLN A 114 82.43 -5.95 -18.04
C GLN A 114 83.23 -5.65 -16.76
N LEU A 115 82.58 -5.64 -15.59
CA LEU A 115 83.26 -5.48 -14.31
C LEU A 115 84.18 -6.66 -14.01
N ASP A 116 83.73 -7.90 -14.22
CA ASP A 116 84.54 -9.11 -14.05
C ASP A 116 85.79 -9.07 -14.96
N GLU A 117 85.63 -8.66 -16.22
CA GLU A 117 86.76 -8.45 -17.16
C GLU A 117 87.74 -7.38 -16.67
N ARG A 118 87.25 -6.24 -16.18
CA ARG A 118 88.10 -5.16 -15.63
C ARG A 118 88.82 -5.60 -14.36
N CYS A 119 88.16 -6.36 -13.48
CA CYS A 119 88.78 -6.94 -12.29
C CYS A 119 89.92 -7.89 -12.68
N LEU A 120 89.68 -8.80 -13.62
CA LEU A 120 90.73 -9.72 -14.13
C LEU A 120 91.91 -8.96 -14.76
N GLN A 121 91.66 -7.90 -15.52
CA GLN A 121 92.71 -7.04 -16.08
C GLN A 121 93.50 -6.32 -14.99
N ALA A 122 92.83 -5.81 -13.96
CA ALA A 122 93.49 -5.16 -12.82
C ALA A 122 94.35 -6.15 -12.03
N GLU A 123 93.86 -7.37 -11.78
CA GLU A 123 94.62 -8.45 -11.13
C GLU A 123 95.85 -8.87 -11.93
N ALA A 124 95.73 -8.97 -13.26
CA ALA A 124 96.86 -9.26 -14.14
C ALA A 124 97.92 -8.16 -14.07
N LYS A 125 97.49 -6.89 -14.13
CA LYS A 125 98.38 -5.72 -14.02
C LYS A 125 99.07 -5.63 -12.65
N ILE A 126 98.37 -5.94 -11.56
CA ILE A 126 98.96 -6.03 -10.22
C ILE A 126 100.04 -7.12 -10.21
N ARG A 127 99.75 -8.32 -10.75
CA ARG A 127 100.73 -9.40 -10.87
C ARG A 127 101.96 -8.94 -11.65
N GLU A 128 101.80 -8.31 -12.80
CA GLU A 128 102.93 -7.77 -13.59
C GLU A 128 103.76 -6.75 -12.81
N LEU A 129 103.09 -5.82 -12.11
CA LEU A 129 103.77 -4.80 -11.30
C LEU A 129 104.55 -5.42 -10.15
N LEU A 130 104.00 -6.43 -9.46
CA LEU A 130 104.71 -7.18 -8.41
C LEU A 130 105.96 -7.89 -8.95
N HIS A 131 105.85 -8.59 -10.09
CA HIS A 131 107.01 -9.23 -10.75
C HIS A 131 108.06 -8.18 -11.19
N SER A 132 107.61 -7.02 -11.66
CA SER A 132 108.49 -5.90 -12.06
C SER A 132 109.17 -5.23 -10.86
N ALA A 133 108.51 -5.21 -9.69
CA ALA A 133 109.04 -4.68 -8.44
C ALA A 133 110.11 -5.63 -7.85
N ASP A 134 109.86 -6.94 -7.86
CA ASP A 134 110.84 -7.96 -7.43
C ASP A 134 112.10 -7.96 -8.30
N SER A 135 111.94 -7.81 -9.62
CA SER A 135 113.07 -7.75 -10.56
C SER A 135 113.87 -6.45 -10.46
N LYS A 136 113.23 -5.31 -10.15
CA LYS A 136 113.92 -4.04 -9.85
C LYS A 136 114.59 -4.05 -8.47
N SER A 137 113.98 -4.67 -7.46
CA SER A 137 114.58 -4.87 -6.14
C SER A 137 115.89 -5.68 -6.22
N ARG A 138 115.90 -6.77 -7.01
CA ARG A 138 117.12 -7.57 -7.27
C ARG A 138 118.20 -6.81 -8.06
N LYS A 139 117.83 -5.92 -9.00
CA LYS A 139 118.79 -5.09 -9.76
C LYS A 139 119.36 -3.90 -8.97
N ASN A 140 118.60 -3.37 -8.01
CA ASN A 140 119.04 -2.23 -7.19
C ASN A 140 120.01 -2.63 -6.06
N GLY A 141 120.12 -3.91 -5.72
CA GLY A 141 121.09 -4.40 -4.72
C GLY A 141 122.53 -4.58 -5.23
N VAL A 142 122.76 -4.63 -6.55
CA VAL A 142 124.07 -5.05 -7.11
C VAL A 142 124.78 -3.96 -7.93
N ASN A 143 124.19 -2.77 -8.13
CA ASN A 143 124.79 -1.77 -9.02
C ASN A 143 124.68 -0.31 -8.54
N MET A 144 125.04 -0.04 -7.28
CA MET A 144 125.17 1.32 -6.73
C MET A 144 126.63 1.80 -6.61
N GLN A 145 127.53 1.31 -7.45
CA GLN A 145 128.92 1.79 -7.50
C GLN A 145 129.43 2.07 -8.92
N ARG A 146 128.78 2.98 -9.67
CA ARG A 146 129.48 3.77 -10.69
C ARG A 146 128.91 5.18 -10.71
N LYS A 147 129.79 6.16 -10.44
CA LYS A 147 129.52 7.59 -10.55
C LYS A 147 129.00 7.92 -11.96
N PRO A 148 128.05 8.86 -12.12
CA PRO A 148 127.55 9.24 -13.42
C PRO A 148 128.63 10.02 -14.19
N PHE A 149 129.03 9.49 -15.34
CA PHE A 149 129.83 10.23 -16.31
C PHE A 149 128.90 11.27 -16.97
N VAL A 150 129.12 12.55 -16.66
CA VAL A 150 128.46 13.67 -17.31
C VAL A 150 128.97 13.74 -18.74
N SER A 151 128.14 13.36 -19.71
CA SER A 151 128.38 13.64 -21.13
C SER A 151 127.47 14.79 -21.55
N THR A 152 128.10 15.95 -21.72
CA THR A 152 127.55 17.14 -22.37
C THR A 152 127.21 16.84 -23.83
N VAL A 153 125.94 16.53 -24.10
CA VAL A 153 125.37 16.64 -25.45
C VAL A 153 124.05 17.40 -25.37
N ARG A 154 124.07 18.55 -26.05
CA ARG A 154 123.00 19.47 -26.47
C ARG A 154 121.56 19.10 -26.09
N ALA A 155 120.89 20.06 -25.46
CA ALA A 155 119.44 20.16 -25.36
C ALA A 155 118.82 20.30 -26.77
N GLY A 156 118.57 19.18 -27.43
CA GLY A 156 117.56 19.04 -28.45
C GLY A 156 116.33 18.42 -27.81
N TYR A 157 115.16 19.01 -28.03
CA TYR A 157 113.86 18.53 -27.57
C TYR A 157 113.64 17.08 -28.00
N TYR A 158 114.02 16.12 -27.16
CA TYR A 158 113.63 14.73 -27.30
C TYR A 158 112.22 14.59 -26.72
N GLN A 159 111.21 14.92 -27.52
CA GLN A 159 109.86 14.42 -27.26
C GLN A 159 109.91 12.88 -27.37
N PRO A 160 109.37 12.13 -26.41
CA PRO A 160 109.18 10.70 -26.57
C PRO A 160 108.37 10.46 -27.86
N PRO A 161 108.65 9.41 -28.66
CA PRO A 161 107.89 9.15 -29.86
C PRO A 161 106.40 9.03 -29.50
N LYS A 162 105.60 10.04 -29.88
CA LYS A 162 104.14 9.97 -29.79
C LYS A 162 103.73 8.90 -30.80
N CYS A 163 103.31 7.75 -30.30
CA CYS A 163 103.14 6.55 -31.11
C CYS A 163 102.08 6.69 -32.23
N CYS A 164 101.20 7.70 -32.21
CA CYS A 164 100.27 8.01 -33.29
C CYS A 164 99.95 9.52 -33.32
N ASP A 165 100.29 10.20 -34.41
CA ASP A 165 99.79 11.55 -34.69
C ASP A 165 98.34 11.48 -35.20
N ALA A 166 97.51 12.41 -34.74
CA ALA A 166 96.05 12.37 -34.84
C ALA A 166 95.47 12.69 -36.23
N GLN A 167 96.19 12.44 -37.34
CA GLN A 167 95.74 12.80 -38.68
C GLN A 167 95.88 11.71 -39.76
N ALA A 168 96.23 10.46 -39.41
CA ALA A 168 96.17 9.34 -40.34
C ALA A 168 94.98 8.41 -40.00
N GLN A 169 93.90 8.51 -40.78
CA GLN A 169 92.78 7.57 -40.78
C GLN A 169 93.18 6.23 -41.41
N ASP A 170 94.06 5.47 -40.76
CA ASP A 170 94.30 4.09 -41.16
C ASP A 170 94.46 3.15 -39.95
N SER A 171 93.51 2.22 -39.84
CA SER A 171 93.20 1.36 -38.69
C SER A 171 94.25 0.27 -38.36
N LYS A 172 95.51 0.45 -38.76
CA LYS A 172 96.54 -0.59 -38.76
C LYS A 172 97.83 -0.25 -38.01
N CYS A 173 97.81 0.62 -37.00
CA CYS A 173 98.88 0.56 -35.97
C CYS A 173 98.66 -0.72 -35.14
N HIS A 174 99.71 -1.53 -35.01
CA HIS A 174 99.78 -2.71 -34.14
C HIS A 174 100.40 -2.36 -32.76
N CYS A 175 100.39 -1.08 -32.42
CA CYS A 175 101.04 -0.52 -31.26
C CYS A 175 100.15 -0.63 -30.00
N PRO A 176 100.72 -0.81 -28.78
CA PRO A 176 99.96 -1.07 -27.55
C PRO A 176 98.92 0.00 -27.19
N CYS A 177 99.04 1.23 -27.71
CA CYS A 177 98.09 2.31 -27.46
C CYS A 177 96.77 2.23 -28.25
N ASN A 178 96.67 1.37 -29.27
CA ASN A 178 95.45 1.17 -30.06
C ASN A 178 94.62 -0.06 -29.60
N GLN A 179 95.21 -0.94 -28.80
CA GLN A 179 94.50 -2.07 -28.20
C GLN A 179 93.33 -1.66 -27.26
N PRO A 180 93.49 -0.69 -26.33
CA PRO A 180 92.38 -0.28 -25.46
C PRO A 180 91.23 0.36 -26.24
N ARG A 181 91.52 1.13 -27.30
CA ARG A 181 90.47 1.72 -28.17
C ARG A 181 89.67 0.67 -28.92
N LYS A 182 90.31 -0.42 -29.37
CA LYS A 182 89.61 -1.52 -30.06
C LYS A 182 88.69 -2.30 -29.12
N THR A 183 89.10 -2.54 -27.87
CA THR A 183 88.25 -3.17 -26.86
C THR A 183 87.06 -2.29 -26.49
N ASP A 184 87.27 -0.99 -26.32
CA ASP A 184 86.18 -0.04 -25.99
C ASP A 184 85.12 0.01 -27.09
N VAL A 185 85.53 -0.01 -28.36
CA VAL A 185 84.61 -0.04 -29.51
C VAL A 185 83.83 -1.35 -29.57
N LEU A 186 84.46 -2.49 -29.26
CA LEU A 186 83.77 -3.78 -29.20
C LEU A 186 82.73 -3.82 -28.07
N HIS A 187 83.07 -3.32 -26.88
CA HIS A 187 82.13 -3.20 -25.77
C HIS A 187 80.94 -2.27 -26.09
N GLU A 188 81.19 -1.18 -26.83
CA GLU A 188 80.12 -0.29 -27.28
C GLU A 188 79.21 -0.94 -28.32
N ILE A 189 79.74 -1.74 -29.25
CA ILE A 189 78.95 -2.53 -30.21
C ILE A 189 78.06 -3.54 -29.46
N GLU A 190 78.61 -4.26 -28.48
CA GLU A 190 77.83 -5.20 -27.66
C GLU A 190 76.72 -4.51 -26.86
N ARG A 191 77.02 -3.32 -26.29
CA ARG A 191 76.04 -2.50 -25.58
C ARG A 191 74.89 -2.07 -26.51
N LEU A 192 75.21 -1.55 -27.69
CA LEU A 192 74.22 -1.11 -28.68
C LEU A 192 73.39 -2.29 -29.21
N GLN A 193 73.99 -3.47 -29.40
CA GLN A 193 73.26 -4.69 -29.77
C GLN A 193 72.28 -5.12 -28.67
N ALA A 194 72.69 -5.07 -27.40
CA ALA A 194 71.81 -5.38 -26.27
C ALA A 194 70.65 -4.37 -26.16
N GLU A 195 70.93 -3.08 -26.38
CA GLU A 195 69.94 -2.02 -26.36
C GLU A 195 68.94 -2.13 -27.52
N THR A 196 69.41 -2.47 -28.73
CA THR A 196 68.54 -2.75 -29.89
C THR A 196 67.59 -3.91 -29.59
N LYS A 197 68.11 -5.00 -29.04
CA LYS A 197 67.29 -6.16 -28.63
C LYS A 197 66.31 -5.83 -27.50
N ASN A 198 66.65 -4.91 -26.60
CA ASN A 198 65.72 -4.42 -25.58
C ASN A 198 64.56 -3.64 -26.24
N GLN A 199 64.88 -2.75 -27.17
CA GLN A 199 63.89 -1.95 -27.89
C GLN A 199 62.95 -2.82 -28.74
N GLU A 200 63.47 -3.86 -29.40
CA GLU A 200 62.66 -4.84 -30.15
C GLU A 200 61.63 -5.54 -29.27
N GLU A 201 62.02 -6.01 -28.08
CA GLU A 201 61.09 -6.67 -27.14
C GLU A 201 60.01 -5.72 -26.60
N VAL A 202 60.36 -4.44 -26.40
CA VAL A 202 59.39 -3.39 -26.00
C VAL A 202 58.40 -3.11 -27.14
N ILE A 203 58.88 -3.00 -28.38
CA ILE A 203 58.03 -2.83 -29.56
C ILE A 203 57.05 -4.01 -29.70
N ASP A 204 57.53 -5.24 -29.51
CA ASP A 204 56.67 -6.43 -29.60
C ASP A 204 55.64 -6.50 -28.46
N ALA A 205 55.95 -5.99 -27.27
CA ALA A 205 54.97 -5.83 -26.20
C ALA A 205 53.86 -4.83 -26.58
N TYR A 206 54.21 -3.69 -27.18
CA TYR A 206 53.24 -2.71 -27.65
C TYR A 206 52.39 -3.23 -28.81
N LYS A 207 52.97 -3.99 -29.76
CA LYS A 207 52.19 -4.65 -30.84
C LYS A 207 51.13 -5.58 -30.27
N LYS A 208 51.48 -6.43 -29.29
CA LYS A 208 50.53 -7.32 -28.61
C LYS A 208 49.44 -6.56 -27.85
N GLN A 209 49.76 -5.37 -27.34
CA GLN A 209 48.76 -4.49 -26.73
C GLN A 209 47.75 -4.00 -27.77
N ILE A 210 48.22 -3.51 -28.92
CA ILE A 210 47.39 -3.05 -30.03
C ILE A 210 46.47 -4.17 -30.52
N GLU A 211 47.02 -5.36 -30.83
CA GLU A 211 46.23 -6.51 -31.26
C GLU A 211 45.11 -6.87 -30.29
N TYR A 212 45.36 -6.75 -28.99
CA TYR A 212 44.34 -7.00 -27.99
C TYR A 212 43.26 -5.92 -28.00
N ARG A 213 43.63 -4.64 -28.16
CA ARG A 213 42.66 -3.56 -28.29
C ARG A 213 41.80 -3.72 -29.54
N ASP A 214 42.37 -4.19 -30.65
CA ASP A 214 41.61 -4.48 -31.87
C ASP A 214 40.60 -5.61 -31.65
N ARG A 215 40.99 -6.69 -30.94
CA ARG A 215 40.05 -7.75 -30.54
C ARG A 215 38.95 -7.24 -29.62
N GLU A 216 39.28 -6.33 -28.71
CA GLU A 216 38.30 -5.74 -27.81
C GLU A 216 37.33 -4.80 -28.53
N ILE A 217 37.81 -4.03 -29.52
CA ILE A 217 36.96 -3.23 -30.40
C ILE A 217 36.01 -4.14 -31.18
N GLN A 218 36.49 -5.28 -31.69
CA GLN A 218 35.63 -6.26 -32.36
C GLN A 218 34.59 -6.88 -31.42
N ARG A 219 34.99 -7.26 -30.19
CA ARG A 219 34.07 -7.81 -29.18
C ARG A 219 32.98 -6.80 -28.81
N LEU A 220 33.37 -5.56 -28.49
CA LEU A 220 32.45 -4.48 -28.20
C LEU A 220 31.56 -4.17 -29.42
N GLY A 221 32.13 -4.15 -30.62
CA GLY A 221 31.38 -3.98 -31.87
C GLY A 221 30.32 -5.06 -32.07
N ALA A 222 30.64 -6.33 -31.80
CA ALA A 222 29.69 -7.43 -31.86
C ALA A 222 28.56 -7.28 -30.81
N LEU A 223 28.87 -6.80 -29.61
CA LEU A 223 27.88 -6.45 -28.59
C LEU A 223 26.93 -5.31 -29.05
N PHE A 224 27.40 -4.42 -29.92
CA PHE A 224 26.59 -3.33 -30.49
C PHE A 224 25.84 -3.69 -31.78
N ALA A 225 26.05 -4.87 -32.37
CA ALA A 225 25.40 -5.27 -33.64
C ALA A 225 23.86 -5.35 -33.55
N GLY A 226 23.29 -5.37 -32.33
CA GLY A 226 21.85 -5.27 -32.07
C GLY A 226 21.30 -3.83 -31.97
N GLY A 227 22.12 -2.80 -32.20
CA GLY A 227 21.70 -1.40 -32.38
C GLY A 227 21.32 -0.60 -31.12
N ARG A 228 21.19 -1.24 -29.95
CA ARG A 228 20.92 -0.51 -28.68
C ARG A 228 22.18 -0.40 -27.81
N PRO A 229 22.69 0.83 -27.56
CA PRO A 229 23.79 1.03 -26.63
C PRO A 229 23.42 0.60 -25.20
N ALA A 230 24.38 0.07 -24.43
CA ALA A 230 24.18 -0.24 -23.01
C ALA A 230 23.67 0.97 -22.20
N ALA A 231 24.09 2.19 -22.57
CA ALA A 231 23.60 3.43 -21.97
C ALA A 231 22.12 3.73 -22.29
N ALA A 232 21.59 3.24 -23.41
CA ALA A 232 20.17 3.32 -23.75
C ALA A 232 19.36 2.26 -23.01
N LEU A 233 19.87 1.03 -22.88
CA LEU A 233 19.26 -0.01 -22.02
C LEU A 233 19.20 0.43 -20.54
N ALA A 234 20.23 1.12 -20.05
CA ALA A 234 20.25 1.71 -18.71
C ALA A 234 19.32 2.93 -18.57
N LYS A 235 18.86 3.55 -19.67
CA LYS A 235 17.81 4.59 -19.67
C LYS A 235 16.41 3.98 -19.63
N ASP A 236 16.24 2.80 -20.20
CA ASP A 236 14.97 2.07 -20.23
C ASP A 236 14.68 1.31 -18.94
N CYS A 237 15.67 1.14 -18.04
CA CYS A 237 15.47 0.48 -16.75
C CYS A 237 14.59 1.34 -15.81
N CYS A 238 13.41 0.84 -15.49
CA CYS A 238 12.40 1.48 -14.64
C CYS A 238 12.88 1.80 -13.21
N TYR A 239 13.98 1.19 -12.76
CA TYR A 239 14.51 1.32 -11.39
C TYR A 239 15.51 2.47 -11.21
N ARG A 240 15.68 3.37 -12.18
CA ARG A 240 16.66 4.46 -12.05
C ARG A 240 16.39 5.41 -10.88
N SER A 241 15.17 5.39 -10.37
CA SER A 241 14.70 6.22 -9.29
C SER A 241 14.32 5.38 -8.06
N VAL A 242 15.09 4.32 -7.72
CA VAL A 242 14.84 3.56 -6.48
C VAL A 242 14.75 4.48 -5.27
N ASN A 243 15.52 5.58 -5.24
CA ASN A 243 15.44 6.57 -4.16
C ASN A 243 14.08 7.30 -4.14
N THR A 244 13.53 7.73 -5.28
CA THR A 244 12.20 8.36 -5.32
C THR A 244 11.09 7.34 -5.09
N LEU A 245 11.25 6.11 -5.58
CA LEU A 245 10.35 4.99 -5.25
C LEU A 245 10.36 4.70 -3.75
N ASN A 246 11.52 4.80 -3.10
CA ASN A 246 11.63 4.60 -1.65
C ASN A 246 10.97 5.75 -0.87
N GLU A 247 11.11 7.00 -1.35
CA GLU A 247 10.37 8.16 -0.83
C GLU A 247 8.86 8.02 -1.01
N ASP A 248 8.42 7.56 -2.18
CA ASP A 248 7.00 7.36 -2.50
C ASP A 248 6.41 6.17 -1.72
N VAL A 249 7.18 5.10 -1.53
CA VAL A 249 6.81 3.99 -0.63
C VAL A 249 6.71 4.49 0.82
N GLY A 250 7.61 5.37 1.26
CA GLY A 250 7.53 6.02 2.57
C GLY A 250 6.23 6.81 2.73
N LYS A 251 5.91 7.69 1.78
CA LYS A 251 4.65 8.46 1.78
C LYS A 251 3.42 7.56 1.77
N LEU A 252 3.41 6.51 0.94
CA LEU A 252 2.30 5.55 0.89
C LEU A 252 2.15 4.77 2.20
N GLN A 253 3.24 4.46 2.89
CA GLN A 253 3.19 3.82 4.21
C GLN A 253 2.65 4.78 5.28
N GLU A 254 3.04 6.05 5.25
CA GLU A 254 2.49 7.10 6.12
C GLU A 254 1.00 7.31 5.88
N GLU A 255 0.57 7.42 4.62
CA GLU A 255 -0.84 7.54 4.24
C GLU A 255 -1.65 6.31 4.66
N LYS A 256 -1.10 5.11 4.44
CA LYS A 256 -1.72 3.86 4.90
C LYS A 256 -1.93 3.88 6.41
N LEU A 257 -0.91 4.26 7.19
CA LEU A 257 -1.00 4.32 8.64
C LEU A 257 -2.03 5.37 9.08
N ALA A 258 -2.03 6.55 8.45
CA ALA A 258 -3.00 7.61 8.73
C ALA A 258 -4.44 7.17 8.44
N MET A 259 -4.66 6.46 7.32
CA MET A 259 -5.97 5.93 6.96
C MET A 259 -6.41 4.79 7.89
N GLN A 260 -5.49 3.92 8.33
CA GLN A 260 -5.78 2.89 9.32
C GLN A 260 -6.18 3.49 10.67
N ASN A 261 -5.50 4.56 11.12
CA ASN A 261 -5.85 5.27 12.34
C ASN A 261 -7.24 5.92 12.23
N LYS A 262 -7.52 6.64 11.13
CA LYS A 262 -8.85 7.21 10.86
C LYS A 262 -9.95 6.15 10.86
N LEU A 263 -9.68 4.98 10.27
CA LEU A 263 -10.63 3.86 10.29
C LEU A 263 -10.87 3.35 11.71
N SER A 264 -9.82 3.19 12.52
CA SER A 264 -9.93 2.76 13.90
C SER A 264 -10.73 3.76 14.75
N GLU A 265 -10.50 5.06 14.58
CA GLU A 265 -11.25 6.13 15.25
C GLU A 265 -12.72 6.14 14.82
N ALA A 266 -13.01 6.00 13.52
CA ALA A 266 -14.36 5.91 13.01
C ALA A 266 -15.11 4.69 13.57
N MET A 267 -14.44 3.54 13.65
CA MET A 267 -14.98 2.31 14.25
C MET A 267 -15.28 2.50 15.74
N ALA A 268 -14.36 3.12 16.51
CA ALA A 268 -14.59 3.40 17.93
C ALA A 268 -15.77 4.38 18.14
N SER A 269 -15.86 5.42 17.30
CA SER A 269 -16.98 6.36 17.32
C SER A 269 -18.31 5.66 17.00
N GLN A 270 -18.33 4.82 15.96
CA GLN A 270 -19.49 4.01 15.58
C GLN A 270 -19.93 3.09 16.70
N GLU A 271 -19.00 2.41 17.38
CA GLU A 271 -19.31 1.54 18.51
C GLU A 271 -19.93 2.33 19.67
N SER A 272 -19.40 3.52 19.97
CA SER A 272 -19.94 4.41 21.00
C SER A 272 -21.36 4.90 20.65
N ALA A 273 -21.61 5.23 19.39
CA ALA A 273 -22.91 5.66 18.90
C ALA A 273 -23.92 4.50 18.93
N SER A 274 -23.50 3.30 18.54
CA SER A 274 -24.30 2.08 18.60
C SER A 274 -24.72 1.76 20.04
N LYS A 275 -23.81 1.87 21.01
CA LYS A 275 -24.13 1.70 22.45
C LYS A 275 -25.15 2.72 22.94
N LYS A 276 -25.05 3.99 22.50
CA LYS A 276 -26.04 5.02 22.83
C LYS A 276 -27.41 4.71 22.20
N LEU A 277 -27.43 4.30 20.93
CA LEU A 277 -28.65 3.93 20.23
C LEU A 277 -29.35 2.75 20.91
N GLN A 278 -28.59 1.73 21.33
CA GLN A 278 -29.12 0.58 22.05
C GLN A 278 -29.76 0.99 23.39
N LYS A 279 -29.09 1.85 24.17
CA LYS A 279 -29.65 2.38 25.43
C LYS A 279 -30.93 3.18 25.21
N LEU A 280 -30.96 4.03 24.18
CA LEU A 280 -32.15 4.81 23.83
C LEU A 280 -33.29 3.91 23.34
N SER A 281 -33.00 2.89 22.52
CA SER A 281 -33.98 1.90 22.08
C SER A 281 -34.57 1.12 23.24
N GLU A 282 -33.74 0.72 24.21
CA GLU A 282 -34.21 0.01 25.40
C GLU A 282 -35.08 0.90 26.27
N ARG A 283 -34.70 2.17 26.45
CA ARG A 283 -35.50 3.15 27.18
C ARG A 283 -36.82 3.46 26.48
N ASN A 284 -36.84 3.59 25.15
CA ASN A 284 -38.08 3.75 24.40
C ASN A 284 -39.00 2.52 24.58
N ARG A 285 -38.44 1.30 24.54
CA ARG A 285 -39.22 0.08 24.79
C ARG A 285 -39.81 0.04 26.20
N GLN A 286 -39.07 0.52 27.21
CA GLN A 286 -39.58 0.66 28.58
C GLN A 286 -40.73 1.67 28.65
N LEU A 287 -40.55 2.86 28.05
CA LEU A 287 -41.60 3.88 28.02
C LEU A 287 -42.85 3.41 27.27
N GLU A 288 -42.70 2.68 26.16
CA GLU A 288 -43.83 2.07 25.46
C GLU A 288 -44.56 1.03 26.32
N HIS A 289 -43.83 0.30 27.16
CA HIS A 289 -44.43 -0.65 28.09
C HIS A 289 -45.19 0.07 29.21
N GLU A 290 -44.58 1.08 29.83
CA GLU A 290 -45.19 1.92 30.86
C GLU A 290 -46.46 2.62 30.33
N LEU A 291 -46.43 3.14 29.10
CA LEU A 291 -47.61 3.73 28.46
C LEU A 291 -48.75 2.72 28.28
N LYS A 292 -48.43 1.49 27.86
CA LYS A 292 -49.43 0.41 27.74
C LYS A 292 -50.01 0.00 29.09
N GLU A 293 -49.18 -0.03 30.14
CA GLU A 293 -49.66 -0.30 31.50
C GLU A 293 -50.62 0.79 31.97
N ILE A 294 -50.28 2.06 31.75
CA ILE A 294 -51.14 3.20 32.07
C ILE A 294 -52.46 3.11 31.28
N GLU A 295 -52.40 2.79 29.98
CA GLU A 295 -53.59 2.60 29.14
C GLU A 295 -54.49 1.48 29.68
N ASN A 296 -53.92 0.32 30.03
CA ASN A 296 -54.66 -0.79 30.60
C ASN A 296 -55.31 -0.44 31.95
N VAL A 297 -54.59 0.28 32.82
CA VAL A 297 -55.12 0.75 34.10
C VAL A 297 -56.25 1.75 33.88
N ALA A 298 -56.09 2.70 32.95
CA ALA A 298 -57.13 3.67 32.61
C ALA A 298 -58.40 2.98 32.10
N LEU A 299 -58.27 2.04 31.16
CA LEU A 299 -59.39 1.25 30.65
C LEU A 299 -60.07 0.43 31.75
N SER A 300 -59.29 -0.19 32.65
CA SER A 300 -59.84 -0.94 33.78
C SER A 300 -60.65 -0.03 34.70
N VAL A 301 -60.10 1.12 35.09
CA VAL A 301 -60.77 2.09 35.96
C VAL A 301 -62.03 2.65 35.31
N GLU A 302 -61.98 2.98 34.01
CA GLU A 302 -63.16 3.42 33.26
C GLU A 302 -64.24 2.33 33.22
N SER A 303 -63.86 1.07 32.97
CA SER A 303 -64.81 -0.05 32.96
C SER A 303 -65.46 -0.29 34.33
N GLU A 304 -64.69 -0.20 35.41
CA GLU A 304 -65.18 -0.35 36.78
C GLU A 304 -66.11 0.82 37.16
N ALA A 305 -65.75 2.04 36.79
CA ALA A 305 -66.59 3.22 36.99
C ALA A 305 -67.93 3.10 36.24
N ASN A 306 -67.91 2.67 34.97
CA ASN A 306 -69.12 2.44 34.18
C ASN A 306 -70.02 1.36 34.80
N LEU A 307 -69.44 0.25 35.30
CA LEU A 307 -70.21 -0.77 36.01
C LEU A 307 -70.83 -0.24 37.31
N ASN A 308 -70.10 0.58 38.07
CA ASN A 308 -70.62 1.19 39.29
C ASN A 308 -71.77 2.15 39.00
N ILE A 309 -71.63 2.99 37.97
CA ILE A 309 -72.71 3.88 37.50
C ILE A 309 -73.96 3.07 37.15
N LEU A 310 -73.82 1.99 36.38
CA LEU A 310 -74.94 1.11 36.02
C LEU A 310 -75.61 0.49 37.26
N ASP A 311 -74.84 0.06 38.25
CA ASP A 311 -75.40 -0.47 39.51
C ASP A 311 -76.15 0.60 40.31
N LYS A 312 -75.60 1.82 40.40
CA LYS A 312 -76.28 2.95 41.05
C LYS A 312 -77.54 3.39 40.31
N GLU A 313 -77.54 3.38 38.99
CA GLU A 313 -78.72 3.66 38.17
C GLU A 313 -79.82 2.63 38.41
N ARG A 314 -79.47 1.34 38.52
CA ARG A 314 -80.43 0.28 38.88
C ARG A 314 -81.05 0.52 40.25
N VAL A 315 -80.23 0.78 41.28
CA VAL A 315 -80.72 1.08 42.64
C VAL A 315 -81.62 2.32 42.65
N ASN A 316 -81.28 3.36 41.89
CA ASN A 316 -82.08 4.57 41.78
C ASN A 316 -83.42 4.29 41.08
N SER A 317 -83.42 3.52 39.99
CA SER A 317 -84.63 3.07 39.31
C SER A 317 -85.54 2.26 40.23
N ASP A 318 -84.99 1.30 40.98
CA ASP A 318 -85.75 0.50 41.95
C ASP A 318 -86.37 1.37 43.05
N LEU A 319 -85.62 2.34 43.58
CA LEU A 319 -86.14 3.30 44.57
C LEU A 319 -87.26 4.16 43.99
N GLN A 320 -87.15 4.60 42.73
CA GLN A 320 -88.20 5.35 42.05
C GLN A 320 -89.47 4.51 41.86
N ILE A 321 -89.34 3.24 41.45
CA ILE A 321 -90.46 2.31 41.31
C ILE A 321 -91.13 2.09 42.68
N ARG A 322 -90.36 1.81 43.73
CA ARG A 322 -90.91 1.64 45.10
C ARG A 322 -91.62 2.90 45.59
N LEU A 323 -91.08 4.08 45.29
CA LEU A 323 -91.69 5.35 45.64
C LEU A 323 -93.02 5.57 44.90
N GLN A 324 -93.08 5.22 43.62
CA GLN A 324 -94.31 5.27 42.82
C GLN A 324 -95.35 4.29 43.37
N GLN A 325 -94.96 3.04 43.65
CA GLN A 325 -95.84 2.03 44.24
C GLN A 325 -96.39 2.46 45.61
N SER A 326 -95.53 2.96 46.50
CA SER A 326 -95.94 3.52 47.80
C SER A 326 -96.89 4.71 47.63
N SER A 327 -96.63 5.58 46.66
CA SER A 327 -97.51 6.73 46.35
C SER A 327 -98.86 6.30 45.81
N MET A 328 -98.93 5.25 44.98
CA MET A 328 -100.18 4.67 44.51
C MET A 328 -100.97 4.03 45.65
N ARG A 329 -100.30 3.26 46.52
CA ARG A 329 -100.91 2.66 47.71
C ARG A 329 -101.48 3.70 48.66
N ILE A 330 -100.81 4.83 48.85
CA ILE A 330 -101.33 5.96 49.65
C ILE A 330 -102.58 6.53 49.01
N LYS A 331 -102.57 6.81 47.69
CA LYS A 331 -103.76 7.30 46.98
C LYS A 331 -104.94 6.33 47.08
N GLU A 332 -104.70 5.03 46.95
CA GLU A 332 -105.71 3.99 47.13
C GLU A 332 -106.28 4.02 48.55
N LEU A 333 -105.43 4.08 49.59
CA LEU A 333 -105.87 4.16 50.98
C LEU A 333 -106.61 5.48 51.29
N GLU A 334 -106.19 6.61 50.73
CA GLU A 334 -106.85 7.91 50.84
C GLU A 334 -108.24 7.87 50.20
N THR A 335 -108.38 7.36 48.97
CA THR A 335 -109.67 7.21 48.29
C THR A 335 -110.63 6.28 49.06
N ILE A 336 -110.13 5.18 49.64
CA ILE A 336 -110.95 4.28 50.48
C ILE A 336 -111.44 4.98 51.75
N LEU A 337 -110.62 5.84 52.36
CA LEU A 337 -111.00 6.64 53.54
C LEU A 337 -111.99 7.76 53.19
N GLU A 338 -111.86 8.39 52.02
CA GLU A 338 -112.79 9.42 51.51
C GLU A 338 -114.17 8.85 51.16
N VAL A 339 -114.23 7.68 50.50
CA VAL A 339 -115.48 6.98 50.17
C VAL A 339 -116.20 6.51 51.44
N LYS A 340 -115.47 6.11 52.48
CA LYS A 340 -116.06 5.74 53.79
C LYS A 340 -116.46 6.94 54.65
N SER A 341 -115.82 8.11 54.49
CA SER A 341 -116.19 9.34 55.21
C SER A 341 -117.39 10.07 54.58
N SER A 342 -117.69 9.82 53.31
CA SER A 342 -118.77 10.47 52.55
C SER A 342 -120.07 9.63 52.49
N GLY A 343 -120.06 8.38 52.96
CA GLY A 343 -121.23 7.51 53.07
C GLY A 343 -122.04 7.74 54.35
N GLY A 344 -123.05 8.61 54.29
CA GLY A 344 -124.04 8.78 55.35
C GLY A 344 -125.18 7.75 55.32
N PHE A 345 -125.55 7.26 56.51
CA PHE A 345 -126.84 6.68 56.97
C PHE A 345 -127.06 5.14 57.03
N THR A 346 -126.70 4.58 58.21
CA THR A 346 -127.43 3.71 59.19
C THR A 346 -128.39 2.57 58.75
N PRO A 347 -128.77 1.65 59.68
CA PRO A 347 -128.03 0.97 60.75
C PRO A 347 -128.27 -0.56 60.71
N ILE A 348 -127.53 -1.34 61.51
CA ILE A 348 -128.03 -2.49 62.31
C ILE A 348 -126.81 -3.34 62.77
N SER A 349 -126.69 -3.42 64.09
CA SER A 349 -126.06 -4.47 64.89
C SER A 349 -124.53 -4.64 64.89
N SER A 350 -123.96 -4.58 66.10
CA SER A 350 -122.63 -5.07 66.51
C SER A 350 -121.38 -4.25 66.11
N SER A 351 -121.35 -2.96 66.44
CA SER A 351 -120.21 -2.08 66.19
C SER A 351 -119.20 -1.99 67.36
N ALA A 352 -118.53 -3.11 67.68
CA ALA A 352 -117.24 -3.07 68.38
C ALA A 352 -116.05 -3.32 67.42
N SER A 353 -116.30 -3.91 66.23
CA SER A 353 -115.26 -4.25 65.25
C SER A 353 -115.08 -3.21 64.14
N ALA A 354 -116.06 -2.33 63.90
CA ALA A 354 -115.95 -1.26 62.90
C ALA A 354 -114.91 -0.19 63.30
N CYS A 355 -114.82 0.18 64.58
CA CYS A 355 -113.79 1.11 65.08
C CYS A 355 -112.37 0.51 65.10
N SER A 356 -112.23 -0.82 65.25
CA SER A 356 -110.90 -1.48 65.18
C SER A 356 -110.38 -1.58 63.75
N LEU A 357 -111.28 -1.73 62.76
CA LEU A 357 -110.92 -1.76 61.35
C LEU A 357 -110.53 -0.36 60.83
N ASP A 358 -111.16 0.68 61.35
CA ASP A 358 -110.88 2.06 60.97
C ASP A 358 -109.54 2.56 61.52
N SER A 359 -109.25 2.24 62.79
CA SER A 359 -107.93 2.49 63.39
C SER A 359 -106.81 1.71 62.70
N THR A 360 -107.06 0.49 62.23
CA THR A 360 -106.07 -0.29 61.48
C THR A 360 -105.82 0.26 60.07
N LEU A 361 -106.85 0.71 59.34
CA LEU A 361 -106.68 1.41 58.06
C LEU A 361 -105.95 2.75 58.21
N GLN A 362 -106.29 3.53 59.25
CA GLN A 362 -105.64 4.79 59.55
C GLN A 362 -104.17 4.60 59.98
N ASN A 363 -103.87 3.53 60.72
CA ASN A 363 -102.49 3.14 61.05
C ASN A 363 -101.72 2.64 59.82
N ALA A 364 -102.36 1.90 58.91
CA ALA A 364 -101.75 1.48 57.64
C ALA A 364 -101.46 2.67 56.71
N LEU A 365 -102.34 3.68 56.67
CA LEU A 365 -102.09 4.93 55.93
C LEU A 365 -100.96 5.74 56.58
N LYS A 366 -100.90 5.82 57.91
CA LYS A 366 -99.79 6.48 58.63
C LYS A 366 -98.47 5.78 58.33
N GLN A 367 -98.44 4.46 58.43
CA GLN A 367 -97.25 3.65 58.12
C GLN A 367 -96.82 3.82 56.65
N ALA A 368 -97.76 3.76 55.69
CA ALA A 368 -97.44 3.98 54.27
C ALA A 368 -96.89 5.40 54.02
N ASN A 369 -97.44 6.41 54.70
CA ASN A 369 -96.94 7.78 54.64
C ASN A 369 -95.54 7.93 55.27
N GLU A 370 -95.25 7.22 56.35
CA GLU A 370 -93.93 7.16 56.96
C GLU A 370 -92.92 6.48 56.04
N GLU A 371 -93.29 5.36 55.40
CA GLU A 371 -92.49 4.67 54.38
C GLU A 371 -92.20 5.58 53.18
N LYS A 372 -93.20 6.30 52.65
CA LYS A 372 -93.01 7.31 51.60
C LYS A 372 -92.06 8.42 52.02
N ARG A 373 -92.19 8.96 53.25
CA ARG A 373 -91.25 9.97 53.77
C ARG A 373 -89.83 9.43 53.88
N ALA A 374 -89.67 8.18 54.33
CA ALA A 374 -88.36 7.52 54.42
C ALA A 374 -87.72 7.36 53.03
N LEU A 375 -88.49 6.91 52.03
CA LEU A 375 -88.01 6.80 50.64
C LEU A 375 -87.66 8.16 50.04
N TYR A 376 -88.46 9.21 50.27
CA TYR A 376 -88.12 10.58 49.85
C TYR A 376 -86.85 11.10 50.50
N LYS A 377 -86.64 10.80 51.78
CA LYS A 377 -85.41 11.17 52.49
C LYS A 377 -84.19 10.50 51.86
N GLN A 378 -84.26 9.20 51.59
CA GLN A 378 -83.19 8.46 50.91
C GLN A 378 -82.90 9.01 49.50
N LEU A 379 -83.94 9.35 48.74
CA LEU A 379 -83.77 9.95 47.41
C LEU A 379 -83.11 11.33 47.47
N ASN A 380 -83.49 12.17 48.44
CA ASN A 380 -82.89 13.49 48.61
C ASN A 380 -81.44 13.41 49.08
N GLU A 381 -81.10 12.45 49.96
CA GLU A 381 -79.72 12.19 50.36
C GLU A 381 -78.85 11.76 49.16
N LEU A 382 -79.38 10.94 48.25
CA LEU A 382 -78.68 10.56 47.02
C LEU A 382 -78.46 11.77 46.10
N LYS A 383 -79.48 12.61 45.90
CA LYS A 383 -79.36 13.85 45.09
C LYS A 383 -78.34 14.82 45.66
N GLN A 384 -78.28 14.96 46.99
CA GLN A 384 -77.28 15.82 47.64
C GLN A 384 -75.85 15.29 47.43
N ARG A 385 -75.67 13.96 47.52
CA ARG A 385 -74.37 13.33 47.22
C ARG A 385 -73.97 13.52 45.76
N GLU A 386 -74.91 13.35 44.82
CA GLU A 386 -74.67 13.59 43.39
C GLU A 386 -74.21 15.04 43.13
N HIS A 387 -74.90 16.02 43.70
CA HIS A 387 -74.49 17.42 43.57
C HIS A 387 -73.11 17.70 44.17
N ALA A 388 -72.77 17.09 45.31
CA ALA A 388 -71.43 17.24 45.90
C ALA A 388 -70.34 16.65 44.99
N LEU A 389 -70.60 15.47 44.41
CA LEU A 389 -69.68 14.81 43.48
C LEU A 389 -69.49 15.62 42.18
N LEU A 390 -70.55 16.22 41.64
CA LEU A 390 -70.46 17.10 40.46
C LEU A 390 -69.59 18.32 40.72
N CYS A 391 -69.76 18.98 41.87
CA CYS A 391 -68.89 20.09 42.28
C CYS A 391 -67.42 19.68 42.37
N ASP A 392 -67.15 18.49 42.92
CA ASP A 392 -65.78 17.98 43.03
C ASP A 392 -65.20 17.58 41.67
N TYR A 393 -66.01 17.00 40.77
CA TYR A 393 -65.62 16.74 39.39
C TYR A 393 -65.22 18.03 38.66
N GLU A 394 -66.00 19.11 38.77
CA GLU A 394 -65.66 20.40 38.15
C GLU A 394 -64.34 20.97 38.68
N LYS A 395 -64.07 20.86 39.99
CA LYS A 395 -62.79 21.27 40.58
C LYS A 395 -61.61 20.47 40.03
N VAL A 396 -61.77 19.16 39.87
CA VAL A 396 -60.73 18.28 39.32
C VAL A 396 -60.51 18.60 37.85
N LYS A 397 -61.58 18.71 37.05
CA LYS A 397 -61.51 19.07 35.63
C LYS A 397 -60.77 20.40 35.42
N ALA A 398 -61.07 21.43 36.21
CA ALA A 398 -60.41 22.72 36.13
C ALA A 398 -58.90 22.66 36.46
N LYS A 399 -58.47 21.73 37.33
CA LYS A 399 -57.05 21.56 37.69
C LYS A 399 -56.23 20.89 36.60
N TYR A 400 -56.83 20.02 35.78
CA TYR A 400 -56.12 19.16 34.83
C TYR A 400 -56.44 19.44 33.34
N SER A 401 -57.19 20.51 33.01
CA SER A 401 -57.48 20.95 31.63
C SER A 401 -56.69 22.21 31.18
N LYS A 402 -55.43 22.35 31.61
CA LYS A 402 -54.44 23.21 30.95
C LYS A 402 -53.37 22.34 30.34
#